data_AF-A0A0S9PQA6-F1
#
_entry.id   AF-A0A0S9PQA6-F1
#
_cell.length_a   1.000
_cell.length_b   1.000
_cell.length_c   1.000
_cell.angle_alpha   90.00
_cell.angle_beta   90.00
_cell.angle_gamma   90.00
#
_symmetry.space_group_name_H-M   'P 1'
#
loop_
_entity.id
_entity.type
_entity.pdbx_description
1 polymer ?
#
loop_
_entity_poly.entity_id
_entity_poly.type
_entity_poly.pdbx_seq_one_letter_code
_entity_poly.pdbx_strand_id
1 'polypeptide(L)'
;MALKTTFLVQTFVLKRKRLSPGDREVAVTESGALKKAEAMAARFPGTAAIKVVADDETGELESATILGSFGEVPDDFAESLQGS
;
A
#
# COMPACT_ATOMS: atom_id res chain seq x y z
N MET A 1 22.39 2.42 11.02
CA MET A 1 20.94 2.16 11.11
C MET A 1 20.17 3.47 11.10
N ALA A 2 19.70 3.83 9.91
CA ALA A 2 18.78 4.94 9.72
C ALA A 2 17.50 4.36 9.11
N LEU A 3 16.36 4.52 9.78
CA LEU A 3 15.09 4.05 9.25
C LEU A 3 14.53 5.08 8.28
N LYS A 4 14.14 4.62 7.09
CA LYS A 4 13.47 5.41 6.07
C LYS A 4 12.00 5.03 5.99
N THR A 5 11.16 6.06 6.11
CA THR A 5 9.72 5.93 5.89
C THR A 5 9.40 6.23 4.43
N THR A 6 8.68 5.32 3.79
CA THR A 6 8.15 5.46 2.43
C THR A 6 6.63 5.28 2.46
N PHE A 7 5.91 6.15 1.76
CA PHE A 7 4.47 6.01 1.61
C PHE A 7 4.15 5.48 0.22
N LEU A 8 3.30 4.46 0.13
CA LEU A 8 2.95 3.78 -1.10
C LEU A 8 1.42 3.66 -1.23
N VAL A 9 0.93 3.75 -2.45
CA VAL A 9 -0.44 3.42 -2.82
C VAL A 9 -0.41 2.16 -3.67
N GLN A 10 -1.10 1.12 -3.23
CA GLN A 10 -1.31 -0.12 -3.98
C GLN A 10 -2.74 -0.11 -4.54
N THR A 11 -2.88 -0.21 -5.85
CA THR A 11 -4.19 -0.45 -6.49
C THR A 11 -4.48 -1.96 -6.58
N PHE A 12 -5.74 -2.34 -6.65
CA PHE A 12 -6.19 -3.71 -6.87
C PHE A 12 -7.10 -3.76 -8.09
N VAL A 13 -6.84 -4.73 -8.96
CA VAL A 13 -7.58 -4.95 -10.19
C VAL A 13 -8.25 -6.32 -10.17
N LEU A 14 -9.43 -6.42 -10.78
CA LEU A 14 -10.12 -7.70 -10.91
C LEU A 14 -9.52 -8.49 -12.08
N LYS A 15 -8.85 -9.60 -11.79
CA LYS A 15 -8.35 -10.56 -12.78
C LYS A 15 -8.99 -11.91 -12.56
N ARG A 16 -9.66 -12.46 -13.58
CA ARG A 16 -10.34 -13.78 -13.52
C ARG A 16 -11.23 -13.93 -12.27
N LYS A 17 -12.03 -12.89 -11.95
CA LYS A 17 -12.93 -12.83 -10.78
C LYS A 17 -12.22 -12.84 -9.41
N ARG A 18 -10.91 -12.61 -9.35
CA ARG A 18 -10.16 -12.42 -8.09
C ARG A 18 -9.47 -11.07 -8.11
N LEU A 19 -9.45 -10.38 -6.97
CA LEU A 19 -8.63 -9.19 -6.80
C LEU A 19 -7.16 -9.57 -6.84
N SER A 20 -6.36 -8.77 -7.53
CA SER A 20 -4.92 -8.95 -7.63
C SER A 20 -4.23 -7.59 -7.50
N PRO A 21 -3.03 -7.52 -6.90
CA PRO A 21 -2.24 -6.29 -6.89
C PRO A 21 -2.07 -5.76 -8.32
N GLY A 22 -2.41 -4.48 -8.49
CA GLY A 22 -2.20 -3.69 -9.69
C GLY A 22 -0.99 -2.76 -9.53
N ASP A 23 -1.12 -1.56 -10.08
CA ASP A 23 -0.08 -0.53 -10.05
C ASP A 23 0.22 -0.04 -8.63
N ARG A 24 1.48 0.34 -8.44
CA ARG A 24 2.02 0.92 -7.21
C ARG A 24 2.53 2.33 -7.48
N GLU A 25 2.15 3.27 -6.64
CA GLU A 25 2.68 4.64 -6.68
C GLU A 25 3.24 5.08 -5.34
N VAL A 26 4.38 5.77 -5.36
CA VAL A 26 4.99 6.34 -4.15
C VAL A 26 4.40 7.72 -3.89
N ALA A 27 4.29 8.08 -2.61
CA ALA A 27 3.91 9.41 -2.15
C ALA A 27 4.97 9.95 -1.19
N VAL A 28 5.13 11.28 -1.19
CA VAL A 28 6.11 11.97 -0.35
C VAL A 28 5.64 12.06 1.11
N THR A 29 4.32 12.06 1.33
CA THR A 29 3.71 12.23 2.65
C THR A 29 2.55 11.26 2.86
N GLU A 30 2.24 10.99 4.13
CA GLU A 30 1.11 10.17 4.55
C GLU A 30 -0.23 10.67 4.00
N SER A 31 -0.53 11.96 4.19
CA SER A 31 -1.74 12.59 3.66
C SER A 31 -1.78 12.54 2.12
N GLY A 32 -0.62 12.65 1.47
CA GLY A 32 -0.51 12.50 0.01
C GLY A 32 -0.88 11.08 -0.45
N ALA A 33 -0.43 10.05 0.29
CA ALA A 33 -0.78 8.67 0.00
C ALA A 33 -2.28 8.41 0.17
N LEU A 34 -2.89 8.89 1.25
CA LEU A 34 -4.32 8.75 1.50
C LEU A 34 -5.16 9.42 0.40
N LYS A 35 -4.89 10.68 0.08
CA LYS A 35 -5.61 11.41 -0.98
C LYS A 35 -5.43 10.74 -2.35
N LYS A 36 -4.24 10.23 -2.63
CA LYS A 36 -3.97 9.53 -3.90
C LYS A 36 -4.69 8.19 -3.96
N ALA A 37 -4.71 7.40 -2.89
CA ALA A 37 -5.47 6.16 -2.81
C ALA A 37 -6.96 6.42 -3.01
N GLU A 38 -7.53 7.40 -2.31
CA GLU A 38 -8.94 7.81 -2.48
C GLU A 38 -9.25 8.23 -3.93
N ALA A 39 -8.39 9.06 -4.54
CA ALA A 39 -8.56 9.49 -5.92
C ALA A 39 -8.48 8.31 -6.93
N MET A 40 -7.60 7.33 -6.67
CA MET A 40 -7.47 6.14 -7.49
C MET A 40 -8.65 5.18 -7.33
N ALA A 41 -9.26 5.11 -6.14
CA ALA A 41 -10.43 4.26 -5.88
C ALA A 41 -11.63 4.58 -6.79
N ALA A 42 -11.68 5.78 -7.39
CA ALA A 42 -12.68 6.12 -8.40
C ALA A 42 -12.55 5.31 -9.72
N ARG A 43 -11.40 4.68 -9.97
CA ARG A 43 -11.09 3.96 -11.22
C ARG A 43 -10.70 2.51 -11.02
N PHE A 44 -10.38 2.10 -9.79
CA PHE A 44 -9.95 0.76 -9.45
C PHE A 44 -10.91 0.13 -8.44
N PRO A 45 -11.20 -1.19 -8.55
CA PRO A 45 -12.04 -1.90 -7.58
C PRO A 45 -11.61 -1.74 -6.13
N GLY A 46 -10.31 -1.60 -5.88
CA GLY A 46 -9.83 -1.21 -4.57
C GLY A 46 -8.43 -0.63 -4.59
N THR A 47 -8.08 0.06 -3.51
CA THR A 47 -6.78 0.70 -3.30
C THR A 47 -6.44 0.72 -1.82
N ALA A 48 -5.15 0.70 -1.50
CA ALA A 48 -4.64 0.81 -0.14
C ALA A 48 -3.48 1.81 -0.08
N ALA A 49 -3.54 2.76 0.86
CA ALA A 49 -2.41 3.59 1.27
C ALA A 49 -1.63 2.85 2.36
N ILE A 50 -0.31 2.80 2.21
CA ILE A 50 0.59 1.97 3.02
C ILE A 50 1.78 2.82 3.43
N LYS A 51 2.16 2.71 4.70
CA LYS A 51 3.43 3.20 5.22
C LYS A 51 4.37 2.02 5.33
N VAL A 52 5.55 2.13 4.72
CA VAL A 52 6.63 1.16 4.83
C VAL A 52 7.80 1.84 5.54
N VAL A 53 8.30 1.21 6.59
CA VAL A 53 9.53 1.60 7.26
C VAL A 53 10.57 0.53 6.93
N ALA A 54 11.70 0.95 6.37
CA ALA A 54 12.81 0.06 6.04
C ALA A 54 14.13 0.68 6.51
N ASP A 55 15.13 -0.14 6.81
CA ASP A 55 16.48 0.38 7.06
C ASP A 55 17.08 0.92 5.74
N ASP A 56 17.59 2.15 5.78
CA ASP A 56 18.11 2.87 4.60
C ASP A 56 19.46 2.33 4.13
N GLU A 57 20.18 1.57 4.97
CA GLU A 57 21.47 0.98 4.63
C GLU A 57 21.31 -0.41 4.01
N THR A 58 20.37 -1.22 4.50
CA THR A 58 20.15 -2.61 4.02
C THR A 58 18.95 -2.76 3.08
N GLY A 59 17.99 -1.84 3.12
CA GLY A 59 16.71 -1.96 2.43
C GLY A 59 15.77 -2.99 3.07
N GLU A 60 16.13 -3.51 4.23
CA GLU A 60 15.34 -4.50 4.96
C GLU A 60 14.07 -3.85 5.51
N LEU A 61 12.92 -4.49 5.23
CA LEU A 61 11.62 -4.01 5.67
C LEU A 61 11.49 -4.25 7.18
N GLU A 62 11.29 -3.17 7.92
CA GLU A 62 11.13 -3.17 9.38
C GLU A 62 9.65 -3.23 9.77
N SER A 63 8.81 -2.46 9.07
CA SER A 63 7.36 -2.56 9.24
C SER A 63 6.60 -2.09 8.00
N ALA A 64 5.41 -2.64 7.79
CA ALA A 64 4.44 -2.13 6.82
C ALA A 64 3.07 -1.99 7.49
N THR A 65 2.40 -0.86 7.27
CA THR A 65 1.11 -0.56 7.90
C THR A 65 0.16 0.04 6.88
N ILE A 66 -1.07 -0.49 6.81
CA ILE A 66 -2.13 0.14 6.01
C ILE A 66 -2.60 1.39 6.76
N LEU A 67 -2.49 2.53 6.10
CA LEU A 67 -2.96 3.83 6.57
C LEU A 67 -4.44 4.05 6.27
N GLY A 68 -4.91 3.48 5.17
CA GLY A 68 -6.30 3.55 4.74
C GLY A 68 -6.54 2.64 3.54
N SER A 69 -7.74 2.09 3.46
CA SER A 69 -8.22 1.28 2.33
C SER A 69 -9.49 1.89 1.76
N PHE A 70 -9.61 1.83 0.44
CA PHE A 70 -10.76 2.36 -0.30
C PHE A 70 -11.19 1.34 -1.35
N GLY A 71 -12.46 0.95 -1.35
CA GLY A 71 -12.96 -0.16 -2.16
C GLY A 71 -12.57 -1.52 -1.58
N GLU A 72 -12.37 -2.53 -2.43
CA GLU A 72 -12.06 -3.89 -1.99
C GLU A 72 -10.54 -4.14 -1.92
N VAL A 73 -10.04 -4.47 -0.73
CA VAL A 73 -8.66 -4.91 -0.50
C VAL A 73 -8.69 -6.37 -0.06
N PRO A 74 -7.88 -7.26 -0.67
CA PRO A 74 -7.86 -8.67 -0.27
C PRO A 74 -7.42 -8.84 1.20
N ASP A 75 -8.11 -9.68 1.97
CA ASP A 75 -7.75 -9.94 3.39
C ASP A 75 -6.34 -10.52 3.51
N ASP A 76 -5.95 -11.40 2.58
CA ASP A 76 -4.60 -11.98 2.49
C ASP A 76 -3.52 -10.91 2.29
N PHE A 77 -3.85 -9.78 1.65
CA PHE A 77 -2.94 -8.67 1.52
C PHE A 77 -2.73 -7.95 2.86
N ALA A 78 -3.81 -7.68 3.60
CA ALA A 78 -3.72 -7.03 4.91
C ALA A 78 -2.93 -7.88 5.91
N GLU A 79 -3.12 -9.21 5.87
CA GLU A 79 -2.36 -10.17 6.67
C GLU A 79 -0.88 -10.23 6.25
N SER A 80 -0.58 -10.19 4.94
CA SER A 80 0.81 -10.23 4.44
C SER A 80 1.68 -9.05 4.89
N LEU A 81 1.08 -7.92 5.26
CA LEU A 81 1.81 -6.77 5.78
C LEU A 81 2.11 -6.89 7.28
N GLN A 82 1.42 -7.78 7.98
CA GLN A 82 1.56 -8.01 9.42
C GLN A 82 2.53 -9.15 9.76
N GLY A 83 3.02 -9.89 8.77
CA GLY A 83 3.79 -11.11 9.02
C GLY A 83 4.85 -11.43 7.97
N SER A 84 6.10 -11.16 8.34
CA SER A 84 7.20 -12.13 8.34
C SER A 84 8.26 -11.70 9.34
#